data_AF-A0A8T3MLC9-F1
#
_entry.id   AF-A0A8T3MLC9-F1
#
_cell.length_a   1.000
_cell.length_b   1.000
_cell.length_c   1.000
_cell.angle_alpha   90.00
_cell.angle_beta   90.00
_cell.angle_gamma   90.00
#
_symmetry.space_group_name_H-M   'P 1'
#
loop_
_entity.id
_entity.type
_entity.pdbx_description
1 polymer ?
#
loop_
_entity_poly.entity_id
_entity_poly.type
_entity_poly.pdbx_seq_one_letter_code
_entity_poly.pdbx_strand_id
1 'polypeptide(L)'
;MVTKADADATGGSFDLLDQTVPAGYAPPRHVHRHEDEAWYILDGEVTFWCGGEELHAGRGGFVFLPRDIEHTFKVGVSGARLLTIAVPSGFAAFVRAAGEPAHDRVVPPVIAADPATRQDRSSLRDRDHRPTSRLTCSRGAISKTIGPTPQGPERSSTGRWEPPFKSNGRPLAPRWRGSPRSAYSSAQL
;
A
#
# COMPACT_ATOMS: atom_id res chain seq x y z
N MET A 1 13.59 -0.06 -2.37
CA MET A 1 12.37 0.68 -2.78
C MET A 1 12.64 1.35 -4.12
N VAL A 2 11.67 1.37 -5.04
CA VAL A 2 11.80 1.99 -6.36
C VAL A 2 10.76 3.09 -6.51
N THR A 3 11.19 4.34 -6.67
CA THR A 3 10.31 5.46 -7.01
C THR A 3 9.81 5.31 -8.44
N LYS A 4 8.48 5.28 -8.63
CA LYS A 4 7.82 5.21 -9.94
C LYS A 4 7.39 6.58 -10.44
N ALA A 5 6.94 7.42 -9.52
CA ALA A 5 6.60 8.82 -9.75
C ALA A 5 6.91 9.60 -8.47
N ASP A 6 7.40 10.83 -8.62
CA ASP A 6 7.66 11.76 -7.53
C ASP A 6 7.22 13.18 -7.88
N ALA A 7 7.58 14.17 -7.05
CA ALA A 7 7.22 15.58 -7.22
C ALA A 7 7.42 16.09 -8.65
N ASP A 8 8.55 15.77 -9.27
CA ASP A 8 8.89 16.25 -10.61
C ASP A 8 7.95 15.65 -11.66
N ALA A 9 7.62 14.36 -11.51
CA ALA A 9 6.72 13.66 -12.43
C ALA A 9 5.24 14.00 -12.22
N THR A 10 4.83 14.33 -11.00
CA THR A 10 3.41 14.52 -10.63
C THR A 10 3.02 15.97 -10.39
N GLY A 11 3.94 16.92 -10.56
CA GLY A 11 3.74 18.32 -10.20
C GLY A 11 3.48 18.50 -8.70
N GLY A 12 4.10 17.67 -7.86
CA GLY A 12 3.93 17.68 -6.40
C GLY A 12 2.66 17.01 -5.89
N SER A 13 1.84 16.41 -6.77
CA SER A 13 0.53 15.86 -6.38
C SER A 13 0.62 14.61 -5.51
N PHE A 14 1.54 13.69 -5.81
CA PHE A 14 1.77 12.47 -5.05
C PHE A 14 3.13 11.84 -5.36
N ASP A 15 3.57 10.94 -4.50
CA ASP A 15 4.64 9.98 -4.79
C ASP A 15 4.06 8.57 -4.95
N LEU A 16 4.63 7.77 -5.85
CA LEU A 16 4.32 6.34 -6.01
C LEU A 16 5.60 5.52 -5.89
N LEU A 17 5.62 4.58 -4.96
CA LEU A 17 6.79 3.74 -4.67
C LEU A 17 6.42 2.25 -4.78
N ASP A 18 7.26 1.48 -5.48
CA ASP A 18 7.18 0.02 -5.58
C ASP A 18 8.20 -0.59 -4.62
N GLN A 19 7.71 -1.33 -3.63
CA GLN A 19 8.50 -1.81 -2.51
C GLN A 19 8.46 -3.32 -2.42
N THR A 20 9.63 -3.92 -2.25
CA THR A 20 9.79 -5.28 -1.73
C THR A 20 10.38 -5.15 -0.33
N VAL A 21 9.67 -5.68 0.67
CA VAL A 21 9.98 -5.49 2.09
C VAL A 21 10.27 -6.86 2.71
N PRO A 22 11.39 -7.02 3.45
CA PRO A 22 11.76 -8.31 4.01
C PRO A 22 10.77 -8.79 5.07
N ALA A 23 10.77 -10.11 5.28
CA ALA A 23 9.98 -10.76 6.32
C ALA A 23 10.26 -10.15 7.70
N GLY A 24 9.21 -9.92 8.48
CA GLY A 24 9.32 -9.41 9.85
C GLY A 24 9.74 -7.95 9.98
N TYR A 25 9.99 -7.23 8.88
CA TYR A 25 10.26 -5.79 8.93
C TYR A 25 9.10 -5.05 9.61
N ALA A 26 9.44 -4.16 10.53
CA ALA A 26 8.50 -3.33 11.26
C ALA A 26 9.16 -2.00 11.63
N PRO A 27 8.76 -0.86 11.03
CA PRO A 27 9.27 0.43 11.45
C PRO A 27 8.73 0.81 12.83
N PRO A 28 9.39 1.73 13.55
CA PRO A 28 8.83 2.36 14.74
C PRO A 28 7.44 2.96 14.48
N ARG A 29 6.65 3.16 15.54
CA ARG A 29 5.43 3.97 15.47
C ARG A 29 5.79 5.39 15.05
N HIS A 30 5.05 5.94 14.10
CA HIS A 30 5.31 7.26 13.55
C HIS A 30 4.02 7.95 13.11
N VAL A 31 4.14 9.25 12.81
CA VAL A 31 3.06 10.10 12.33
C VAL A 31 3.56 10.85 11.10
N HIS A 32 2.86 10.72 9.98
CA HIS A 32 3.05 11.60 8.85
C HIS A 32 2.33 12.92 9.11
N ARG A 33 3.07 14.03 9.06
CA ARG A 33 2.51 15.39 9.22
C ARG A 33 2.19 16.05 7.90
N HIS A 34 2.82 15.58 6.81
CA HIS A 34 2.64 16.15 5.49
C HIS A 34 1.78 15.24 4.61
N GLU A 35 2.01 13.94 4.60
CA GLU A 35 1.36 13.02 3.67
C GLU A 35 0.25 12.17 4.32
N ASP A 36 -0.87 12.00 3.62
CA ASP A 36 -1.67 10.79 3.75
C ASP A 36 -0.96 9.66 3.00
N GLU A 37 -1.07 8.42 3.48
CA GLU A 37 -0.43 7.27 2.85
C GLU A 37 -1.48 6.21 2.46
N ALA A 38 -1.32 5.60 1.29
CA ALA A 38 -2.17 4.53 0.80
C ALA A 38 -1.32 3.37 0.29
N TRP A 39 -1.69 2.15 0.71
CA TRP A 39 -0.96 0.93 0.42
C TRP A 39 -1.82 0.00 -0.43
N TYR A 40 -1.22 -0.56 -1.48
CA TYR A 40 -1.82 -1.63 -2.28
C TYR A 40 -0.90 -2.83 -2.31
N ILE A 41 -1.35 -3.96 -1.75
CA ILE A 41 -0.52 -5.15 -1.58
C ILE A 41 -0.50 -5.96 -2.86
N LEU A 42 0.67 -6.14 -3.45
CA LEU A 42 0.88 -6.93 -4.67
C LEU A 42 1.15 -8.40 -4.36
N ASP A 43 1.84 -8.69 -3.26
CA ASP A 43 2.12 -10.05 -2.79
C ASP A 43 2.50 -10.05 -1.30
N GLY A 44 2.32 -11.19 -0.62
CA GLY A 44 2.55 -11.31 0.82
C GLY A 44 1.43 -10.74 1.68
N GLU A 45 1.74 -10.55 2.96
CA GLU A 45 0.79 -10.10 3.99
C GLU A 45 1.44 -9.06 4.89
N VAL A 46 0.66 -8.04 5.28
CA VAL A 46 1.09 -6.96 6.16
C VAL A 46 -0.01 -6.71 7.20
N THR A 47 0.40 -6.56 8.46
CA THR A 47 -0.48 -6.10 9.54
C THR A 47 -0.14 -4.65 9.87
N PHE A 48 -1.13 -3.78 9.89
CA PHE A 48 -1.02 -2.36 10.23
C PHE A 48 -1.71 -2.08 11.55
N TRP A 49 -1.18 -1.12 12.29
CA TRP A 49 -1.85 -0.52 13.44
C TRP A 49 -1.98 0.97 13.17
N CYS A 50 -3.20 1.50 13.18
CA CYS A 50 -3.47 2.91 12.86
C CYS A 50 -4.62 3.43 13.72
N GLY A 51 -4.41 4.50 14.48
CA GLY A 51 -5.48 5.13 15.27
C GLY A 51 -6.14 4.19 16.30
N GLY A 52 -5.42 3.17 16.78
CA GLY A 52 -5.93 2.16 17.70
C GLY A 52 -6.58 0.94 17.05
N GLU A 53 -6.69 0.90 15.72
CA GLU A 53 -7.21 -0.26 14.97
C GLU A 53 -6.09 -1.15 14.42
N GLU A 54 -6.37 -2.45 14.35
CA GLU A 54 -5.52 -3.45 13.69
C GLU A 54 -6.10 -3.85 12.32
N LEU A 55 -5.27 -3.80 11.29
CA LEU A 55 -5.65 -4.00 9.89
C LEU A 55 -4.76 -5.05 9.26
N HIS A 56 -5.32 -6.15 8.76
CA HIS A 56 -4.57 -7.14 7.99
C HIS A 56 -4.88 -6.96 6.51
N ALA A 57 -3.83 -6.93 5.68
CA ALA A 57 -3.95 -6.88 4.24
C ALA A 57 -2.98 -7.87 3.58
N GLY A 58 -3.56 -8.81 2.83
CA GLY A 58 -2.83 -9.68 1.90
C GLY A 58 -2.91 -9.16 0.47
N ARG A 59 -2.42 -9.93 -0.50
CA ARG A 59 -2.47 -9.62 -1.94
C ARG A 59 -3.84 -9.11 -2.40
N GLY A 60 -3.82 -8.03 -3.19
CA GLY A 60 -5.02 -7.32 -3.68
C GLY A 60 -5.65 -6.40 -2.62
N GLY A 61 -5.14 -6.42 -1.39
CA GLY A 61 -5.60 -5.60 -0.29
C GLY A 61 -5.21 -4.14 -0.45
N PHE A 62 -6.11 -3.26 -0.01
CA PHE A 62 -5.86 -1.82 0.08
C PHE A 62 -6.00 -1.33 1.53
N VAL A 63 -5.09 -0.47 1.96
CA VAL A 63 -5.11 0.18 3.28
C VAL A 63 -4.83 1.68 3.10
N PHE A 64 -5.67 2.52 3.71
CA PHE A 64 -5.46 3.96 3.78
C PHE A 64 -5.06 4.36 5.20
N LEU A 65 -3.99 5.14 5.31
CA LEU A 65 -3.40 5.62 6.56
C LEU A 65 -3.45 7.17 6.54
N PRO A 66 -4.43 7.78 7.22
CA PRO A 66 -4.55 9.23 7.24
C PRO A 66 -3.35 9.90 7.92
N ARG A 67 -2.97 11.08 7.41
CA ARG A 67 -2.01 11.97 8.06
C ARG A 67 -2.48 12.35 9.46
N ASP A 68 -1.53 12.78 10.31
CA ASP A 68 -1.74 13.16 11.71
C ASP A 68 -2.24 12.03 12.64
N ILE A 69 -2.40 10.81 12.14
CA ILE A 69 -2.74 9.63 12.93
C ILE A 69 -1.50 8.75 13.10
N GLU A 70 -1.18 8.37 14.35
CA GLU A 70 -0.09 7.44 14.62
C GLU A 70 -0.37 6.09 13.98
N HIS A 71 0.62 5.58 13.25
CA HIS A 71 0.57 4.26 12.69
C HIS A 71 1.94 3.55 12.65
N THR A 72 1.89 2.24 12.43
CA THR A 72 3.01 1.35 12.16
C THR A 72 2.51 0.11 11.40
N PHE A 73 3.41 -0.71 10.90
CA PHE A 73 3.07 -1.99 10.28
C PHE A 73 4.12 -3.07 10.60
N LYS A 74 3.77 -4.31 10.34
CA LYS A 74 4.65 -5.47 10.40
C LYS A 74 4.41 -6.36 9.20
N VAL A 75 5.48 -6.70 8.50
CA VAL A 75 5.45 -7.61 7.35
C VAL A 75 5.43 -9.06 7.83
N GLY A 76 4.62 -9.88 7.17
CA GLY A 76 4.50 -11.32 7.42
C GLY A 76 5.79 -12.09 7.15
N VAL A 77 5.76 -13.39 7.43
CA VAL A 77 6.94 -14.27 7.40
C VAL A 77 7.52 -14.51 6.00
N SER A 78 6.73 -14.27 4.95
CA SER A 78 7.15 -14.44 3.55
C SER A 78 7.72 -13.15 2.93
N GLY A 79 7.79 -12.06 3.69
CA GLY A 79 7.99 -10.73 3.12
C GLY A 79 6.72 -10.22 2.43
N ALA A 80 6.82 -9.05 1.80
CA ALA A 80 5.72 -8.49 1.01
C ALA A 80 6.25 -7.67 -0.18
N ARG A 81 5.42 -7.59 -1.22
CA ARG A 81 5.56 -6.60 -2.30
C ARG A 81 4.32 -5.73 -2.34
N LEU A 82 4.50 -4.42 -2.44
CA LEU A 82 3.41 -3.46 -2.35
C LEU A 82 3.72 -2.16 -3.09
N LEU A 83 2.66 -1.44 -3.41
CA LEU A 83 2.72 -0.05 -3.84
C LEU A 83 2.34 0.85 -2.68
N THR A 84 3.11 1.92 -2.51
CA THR A 84 2.82 3.00 -1.57
C THR A 84 2.59 4.28 -2.33
N ILE A 85 1.48 4.95 -2.02
CA ILE A 85 1.11 6.26 -2.55
C ILE A 85 1.12 7.25 -1.39
N ALA A 86 1.89 8.31 -1.50
CA ALA A 86 1.95 9.38 -0.49
C ALA A 86 1.41 10.68 -1.09
N VAL A 87 0.49 11.35 -0.38
CA VAL A 87 -0.23 12.53 -0.89
C VAL A 87 -0.23 13.67 0.14
N PRO A 88 0.24 14.89 -0.19
CA PRO A 88 0.94 15.27 -1.41
C PRO A 88 2.35 14.65 -1.49
N SER A 89 3.08 14.94 -2.57
CA SER A 89 4.47 14.49 -2.73
C SER A 89 5.39 15.08 -1.64
N GLY A 90 6.46 14.33 -1.32
CA GLY A 90 7.50 14.70 -0.36
C GLY A 90 8.22 13.47 0.19
N PHE A 91 7.49 12.36 0.34
CA PHE A 91 7.98 11.11 0.89
C PHE A 91 9.10 10.47 0.06
N ALA A 92 9.03 10.51 -1.28
CA ALA A 92 10.09 9.98 -2.13
C ALA A 92 11.43 10.70 -1.92
N ALA A 93 11.40 12.01 -1.66
CA ALA A 93 12.59 12.79 -1.33
C ALA A 93 13.14 12.39 0.05
N PHE A 94 12.27 12.18 1.04
CA PHE A 94 12.66 11.64 2.34
C PHE A 94 13.34 10.28 2.22
N VAL A 95 12.76 9.34 1.46
CA VAL A 95 13.34 7.99 1.24
C VAL A 95 14.72 8.08 0.60
N ARG A 96 14.90 8.98 -0.39
CA ARG A 96 16.21 9.20 -1.02
C ARG A 96 17.23 9.79 -0.06
N ALA A 97 16.82 10.70 0.81
CA ALA A 97 17.71 11.32 1.80
C ALA A 97 18.09 10.37 2.94
N ALA A 98 17.18 9.46 3.32
CA ALA A 98 17.38 8.52 4.42
C ALA A 98 18.06 7.20 4.00
N GLY A 99 18.26 6.98 2.70
CA GLY A 99 18.80 5.73 2.16
C GLY A 99 19.92 5.96 1.17
N GLU A 100 20.44 4.84 0.67
CA GLU A 100 21.44 4.83 -0.41
C GLU A 100 20.84 4.20 -1.67
N PRO A 101 21.29 4.61 -2.87
CA PRO A 101 20.85 4.00 -4.12
C PRO A 101 21.15 2.50 -4.14
N ALA A 102 20.14 1.68 -4.40
CA ALA A 102 20.33 0.26 -4.65
C ALA A 102 20.85 0.03 -6.08
N HIS A 103 21.90 -0.77 -6.23
CA HIS A 103 22.46 -1.15 -7.53
C HIS A 103 21.66 -2.28 -8.22
N ASP A 104 21.01 -3.14 -7.42
CA ASP A 104 20.21 -4.27 -7.88
C ASP A 104 18.82 -4.28 -7.23
N ARG A 105 17.85 -4.92 -7.89
CA ARG A 105 16.49 -5.11 -7.35
C ARG A 105 16.39 -6.32 -6.44
N VAL A 106 17.24 -6.32 -5.41
CA VAL A 106 17.25 -7.35 -4.37
C VAL A 106 17.06 -6.70 -3.01
N VAL A 107 16.38 -7.40 -2.11
CA VAL A 107 16.31 -6.95 -0.71
C VAL A 107 17.68 -7.21 -0.09
N PRO A 108 18.35 -6.20 0.48
CA PRO A 108 19.61 -6.40 1.17
C PRO A 108 19.43 -7.41 2.31
N PRO A 109 20.46 -8.21 2.63
CA PRO A 109 20.39 -9.10 3.78
C PRO A 109 20.09 -8.29 5.04
N VAL A 110 19.19 -8.80 5.88
CA VAL A 110 18.91 -8.19 7.18
C VAL A 110 20.17 -8.33 8.03
N ILE A 111 20.94 -7.25 8.15
CA ILE A 111 22.02 -7.18 9.13
C ILE A 111 21.31 -7.06 10.47
N ALA A 112 21.44 -8.10 11.31
CA ALA A 112 20.85 -8.08 12.64
C ALA A 112 21.31 -6.80 13.36
N ALA A 113 20.35 -6.03 13.89
CA ALA A 113 20.67 -4.87 14.70
C ALA A 113 21.59 -5.31 15.85
N ASP A 114 22.58 -4.48 16.18
CA ASP A 114 23.44 -4.69 17.33
C ASP A 114 22.55 -4.93 18.57
N PRO A 115 22.75 -6.02 19.34
CA PRO A 115 22.01 -6.27 20.57
C PRO A 115 22.03 -5.08 21.55
N ALA A 116 23.00 -4.16 21.44
CA ALA A 116 23.05 -2.92 22.23
C ALA A 116 21.94 -1.90 21.92
N THR A 117 21.28 -1.99 20.76
CA THR A 117 20.18 -1.08 20.35
C THR A 117 18.78 -1.55 20.78
N ARG A 118 18.70 -2.65 21.56
CA ARG A 118 17.43 -3.17 22.08
C ARG A 118 16.87 -2.21 23.14
N GLN A 119 16.01 -1.28 22.72
CA GLN A 119 15.18 -0.54 23.67
C GLN A 119 14.35 -1.54 24.47
N ASP A 120 14.58 -1.54 25.78
CA ASP A 120 13.93 -2.38 26.76
C ASP A 120 12.41 -2.16 26.73
N ARG A 121 11.66 -3.15 26.23
CA ARG A 121 10.19 -3.17 26.21
C ARG A 121 9.58 -3.82 27.47
N SER A 122 10.34 -3.97 28.56
CA SER A 122 9.90 -4.67 29.77
C SER A 122 8.76 -4.00 30.56
N SER A 123 8.31 -2.80 30.19
CA SER A 123 7.25 -2.07 30.91
C SER A 123 5.84 -2.16 30.32
N LEU A 124 5.62 -2.79 29.16
CA LEU A 124 4.27 -3.03 28.62
C LEU A 124 3.70 -4.32 29.22
N ARG A 125 3.42 -4.31 30.53
CA ARG A 125 2.59 -5.33 31.17
C ARG A 125 1.13 -5.01 30.91
N ASP A 126 0.51 -5.96 30.22
CA ASP A 126 -0.86 -6.44 30.35
C ASP A 126 -1.82 -5.53 31.14
N ARG A 127 -2.69 -4.83 30.41
CA ARG A 127 -3.92 -4.27 30.96
C ARG A 127 -5.08 -4.82 30.16
N ASP A 128 -5.74 -5.81 30.77
CA ASP A 128 -7.04 -6.38 30.41
C ASP A 128 -7.85 -5.52 29.44
N HIS A 129 -7.94 -5.95 28.18
CA HIS A 129 -8.87 -5.39 27.22
C HIS A 129 -10.21 -6.10 27.35
N ARG A 130 -11.05 -5.56 28.24
CA ARG A 130 -12.50 -5.82 28.22
C ARG A 130 -13.10 -5.07 27.02
N PRO A 131 -13.95 -5.70 26.18
CA PRO A 131 -14.54 -5.01 25.04
C PRO A 131 -15.62 -4.07 25.54
N THR A 132 -15.33 -2.76 25.54
CA THR A 132 -16.35 -1.73 25.74
C THR A 132 -16.75 -1.14 24.39
N SER A 133 -18.04 -1.32 24.11
CA SER A 133 -18.80 -0.80 22.98
C SER A 133 -18.59 0.69 22.69
N ARG A 134 -18.57 1.01 21.39
CA ARG A 134 -18.85 2.32 20.75
C ARG A 134 -17.98 3.49 21.18
N LEU A 135 -16.88 3.67 20.44
CA LEU A 135 -16.40 4.99 20.04
C LEU A 135 -16.19 4.95 18.52
N THR A 136 -17.11 5.58 17.79
CA THR A 136 -17.01 5.82 16.35
C THR A 136 -16.00 6.92 16.12
N CYS A 137 -14.89 6.64 15.41
CA CYS A 137 -13.96 7.69 15.01
C CYS A 137 -14.51 8.43 13.79
N SER A 138 -14.84 9.71 13.98
CA SER A 138 -15.54 10.58 13.05
C SER A 138 -14.61 11.39 12.14
N ARG A 139 -13.58 10.76 11.55
CA ARG A 139 -12.84 11.32 10.41
C ARG A 139 -12.33 10.21 9.48
N GLY A 140 -13.09 9.96 8.42
CA GLY A 140 -12.61 9.30 7.19
C GLY A 140 -12.32 7.81 7.33
N ALA A 141 -13.19 6.99 6.74
CA ALA A 141 -13.12 5.53 6.78
C ALA A 141 -11.72 4.96 6.48
N ILE A 142 -11.23 4.11 7.37
CA ILE A 142 -10.21 3.10 7.05
C ILE A 142 -10.86 2.12 6.07
N SER A 143 -10.69 2.34 4.78
CA SER A 143 -11.24 1.43 3.76
C SER A 143 -10.31 0.23 3.63
N LYS A 144 -10.76 -0.92 4.12
CA LYS A 144 -10.22 -2.23 3.75
C LYS A 144 -10.99 -2.73 2.55
N THR A 145 -10.34 -2.89 1.41
CA THR A 145 -10.80 -3.89 0.45
C THR A 145 -9.95 -5.12 0.68
N ILE A 146 -10.56 -6.20 1.15
CA ILE A 146 -9.87 -7.50 1.30
C ILE A 146 -9.77 -8.09 -0.11
N GLY A 147 -8.55 -8.22 -0.63
CA GLY A 147 -8.32 -8.95 -1.88
C GLY A 147 -8.77 -10.41 -1.74
N PRO A 148 -9.15 -11.09 -2.84
CA PRO A 148 -9.62 -12.47 -2.76
C PRO A 148 -8.55 -13.37 -2.13
N THR A 149 -8.95 -14.19 -1.16
CA THR A 149 -8.14 -15.28 -0.61
C THR A 149 -7.61 -16.14 -1.75
N PRO A 150 -6.32 -16.53 -1.78
CA PRO A 150 -5.81 -17.41 -2.83
C PRO A 150 -6.56 -18.75 -2.79
N GLN A 151 -7.46 -18.97 -3.73
CA GLN A 151 -7.94 -20.31 -4.04
C GLN A 151 -6.83 -21.02 -4.81
N GLY A 152 -6.72 -22.34 -4.63
CA GLY A 152 -5.65 -23.20 -5.17
C GLY A 152 -5.47 -23.12 -6.69
N PRO A 153 -4.54 -23.90 -7.27
CA PRO A 153 -4.00 -23.63 -8.60
C PRO A 153 -5.09 -23.61 -9.67
N GLU A 154 -5.42 -22.40 -10.16
CA GLU A 154 -6.30 -22.24 -11.31
C GLU A 154 -5.62 -22.81 -12.56
N ARG A 155 -6.34 -23.68 -13.25
CA ARG A 155 -5.94 -24.21 -14.56
C ARG A 155 -5.83 -23.05 -15.54
N SER A 156 -4.69 -23.02 -16.24
CA SER A 156 -4.40 -22.11 -17.33
C SER A 156 -5.53 -22.12 -18.38
N SER A 157 -6.14 -20.96 -18.62
CA SER A 157 -6.71 -20.66 -19.93
C SER A 157 -5.93 -19.48 -20.51
N THR A 158 -5.14 -19.77 -21.54
CA THR A 158 -4.38 -18.77 -22.30
C THR A 158 -5.35 -17.94 -23.15
N GLY A 159 -5.90 -16.88 -22.58
CA GLY A 159 -6.63 -15.85 -23.33
C GLY A 159 -5.65 -14.82 -23.88
N ARG A 160 -5.33 -14.91 -25.17
CA ARG A 160 -4.59 -13.87 -25.91
C ARG A 160 -5.57 -12.77 -26.31
N TRP A 161 -5.29 -11.54 -25.91
CA TRP A 161 -6.06 -10.36 -26.33
C TRP A 161 -5.63 -9.95 -27.74
N GLU A 162 -6.56 -9.95 -28.70
CA GLU A 162 -6.33 -9.41 -30.04
C GLU A 162 -7.24 -8.18 -30.28
N PRO A 163 -6.69 -7.06 -30.79
CA PRO A 163 -7.49 -5.88 -31.10
C PRO A 163 -8.36 -6.13 -32.35
N PRO A 164 -9.58 -5.56 -32.42
CA PRO A 164 -10.43 -5.75 -33.59
C PRO A 164 -9.88 -5.02 -34.82
N PHE A 165 -9.62 -5.77 -35.90
CA PHE A 165 -9.36 -5.24 -37.25
C PHE A 165 -10.67 -5.12 -38.05
N LYS A 166 -10.72 -4.20 -39.01
CA LYS A 166 -11.69 -4.28 -40.12
C LYS A 166 -11.32 -5.46 -41.03
N SER A 167 -12.28 -5.99 -41.80
CA SER A 167 -12.09 -7.08 -42.78
C SER A 167 -11.03 -6.80 -43.87
N ASN A 168 -10.49 -5.57 -43.93
CA ASN A 168 -9.44 -5.14 -44.85
C ASN A 168 -8.11 -4.75 -44.17
N GLY A 169 -7.85 -5.19 -42.92
CA GLY A 169 -6.50 -5.25 -42.36
C GLY A 169 -5.84 -3.92 -41.97
N ARG A 170 -6.60 -2.82 -41.82
CA ARG A 170 -6.06 -1.52 -41.37
C ARG A 170 -6.47 -1.16 -39.93
N PRO A 171 -5.58 -0.58 -39.11
CA PRO A 171 -5.91 -0.14 -37.76
C PRO A 171 -6.88 1.05 -37.76
N LEU A 172 -7.80 1.08 -36.79
CA LEU A 172 -8.76 2.17 -36.62
C LEU A 172 -8.11 3.34 -35.87
N ALA A 173 -8.09 4.53 -36.47
CA ALA A 173 -7.75 5.77 -35.76
C ALA A 173 -8.87 6.12 -34.75
N PRO A 174 -8.56 6.58 -33.53
CA PRO A 174 -9.57 6.90 -32.54
C PRO A 174 -10.34 8.16 -32.97
N ARG A 175 -11.64 8.01 -33.25
CA ARG A 175 -12.59 9.12 -33.39
C ARG A 175 -13.57 9.08 -32.23
N TRP A 176 -13.43 10.02 -31.32
CA TRP A 176 -14.45 10.31 -30.30
C TRP A 176 -15.64 11.02 -30.97
N ARG A 177 -16.83 10.41 -30.92
CA ARG A 177 -18.12 11.06 -31.16
C ARG A 177 -19.14 10.57 -30.13
N GLY A 178 -19.68 11.49 -29.32
CA GLY A 178 -21.03 11.38 -28.74
C GLY A 178 -21.16 11.00 -27.26
N SER A 179 -21.35 12.04 -26.44
CA SER A 179 -22.11 12.20 -25.17
C SER A 179 -22.09 11.12 -24.05
N PRO A 180 -21.80 11.49 -22.78
CA PRO A 180 -21.78 10.57 -21.66
C PRO A 180 -23.21 10.23 -21.21
N ARG A 181 -23.64 8.99 -21.43
CA ARG A 181 -24.53 8.32 -20.48
C ARG A 181 -23.69 7.30 -19.73
N SER A 182 -22.94 7.76 -18.73
CA SER A 182 -22.38 6.88 -17.71
C SER A 182 -23.33 6.92 -16.53
N ALA A 183 -24.02 5.81 -16.30
CA ALA A 183 -24.75 5.58 -15.08
C ALA A 183 -23.72 5.28 -13.97
N TYR A 184 -23.37 6.30 -13.19
CA TYR A 184 -22.94 6.12 -11.81
C TYR A 184 -24.18 6.33 -10.93
N SER A 185 -24.76 5.22 -10.45
CA SER A 185 -25.77 5.28 -9.39
C SER A 185 -25.04 5.23 -8.06
N SER A 186 -24.90 6.38 -7.42
CA SER A 186 -24.57 6.49 -6.01
C SER A 186 -25.81 6.11 -5.19
N ALA A 187 -25.80 4.94 -4.56
CA ALA A 187 -26.71 4.65 -3.46
C ALA A 187 -25.98 4.95 -2.16
N GLN A 188 -26.33 6.10 -1.58
CA GLN A 188 -26.14 6.38 -0.16
C GLN A 188 -27.03 5.43 0.65
N LEU A 189 -26.45 4.81 1.68
CA LEU A 189 -27.09 4.53 2.97
C LEU A 189 -26.05 4.77 4.06
#